data_AF-A0AAX4FXF0-F1
#
_entry.id   AF-A0AAX4FXF0-F1
#
_cell.length_a   1.000
_cell.length_b   1.000
_cell.length_c   1.000
_cell.angle_alpha   90.00
_cell.angle_beta   90.00
_cell.angle_gamma   90.00
#
_symmetry.space_group_name_H-M   'P 1'
#
loop_
_entity.id
_entity.type
_entity.pdbx_description
1 polymer ?
#
loop_
_entity_poly.entity_id
_entity_poly.type
_entity_poly.pdbx_seq_one_letter_code
_entity_poly.pdbx_strand_id
1 'polypeptide(L)'
;MTAKKRECVEDVHIPPEVEESLCRCGGITGLVEQLPRDEALERESSIHRALADPLRLKILAMLAIQPLCVCVIKAVLGIADSKLSYHLSVLKKTGLITGEAQGNWIIYSLTEMGRRVWTRRIRAAGNQEKE
;
A
#
# COMPACT_ATOMS: atom_id res chain seq x y z
N MET A 1 11.74 4.82 -50.13
CA MET A 1 12.15 5.87 -49.16
C MET A 1 11.73 5.39 -47.78
N THR A 2 12.75 5.03 -47.04
CA THR A 2 12.84 4.46 -45.68
C THR A 2 11.65 4.71 -44.76
N ALA A 3 10.99 3.61 -44.37
CA ALA A 3 10.12 3.58 -43.20
C ALA A 3 10.92 4.12 -42.01
N LYS A 4 10.38 5.16 -41.38
CA LYS A 4 10.94 5.83 -40.22
C LYS A 4 11.19 4.77 -39.15
N LYS A 5 12.45 4.36 -38.98
CA LYS A 5 12.95 3.50 -37.91
C LYS A 5 12.58 4.21 -36.61
N ARG A 6 11.40 3.90 -36.07
CA ARG A 6 10.96 4.40 -34.76
C ARG A 6 11.96 3.80 -33.79
N GLU A 7 12.71 4.64 -33.09
CA GLU A 7 13.71 4.25 -32.10
C GLU A 7 13.12 3.26 -31.10
N CYS A 8 13.24 1.98 -31.43
CA CYS A 8 13.35 0.91 -30.47
C CYS A 8 14.85 0.86 -30.20
N VAL A 9 15.24 1.05 -28.93
CA VAL A 9 16.62 1.01 -28.46
C VAL A 9 17.35 -0.12 -29.20
N GLU A 10 18.29 0.27 -30.06
CA GLU A 10 19.10 -0.70 -30.81
C GLU A 10 19.79 -1.60 -29.76
N ASP A 11 19.64 -2.92 -29.91
CA ASP A 11 20.21 -4.00 -29.08
C ASP A 11 19.35 -4.67 -27.98
N VAL A 12 18.01 -4.67 -28.10
CA VAL A 12 17.17 -5.58 -27.26
C VAL A 12 16.48 -6.64 -28.12
N HIS A 13 16.98 -7.89 -28.10
CA HIS A 13 16.28 -9.03 -28.70
C HIS A 13 15.13 -9.48 -27.79
N ILE A 14 13.90 -9.15 -28.17
CA ILE A 14 12.67 -9.47 -27.43
C ILE A 14 11.77 -10.41 -28.22
N PRO A 15 10.89 -11.18 -27.55
CA PRO A 15 9.88 -11.98 -28.23
C PRO A 15 8.94 -11.11 -29.10
N PRO A 16 8.53 -11.57 -30.29
CA PRO A 16 7.66 -10.81 -31.21
C PRO A 16 6.36 -10.32 -30.55
N GLU A 17 5.82 -11.08 -29.59
CA GLU A 17 4.59 -10.72 -28.88
C GLU A 17 4.78 -9.46 -27.99
N VAL A 18 5.98 -9.30 -27.44
CA VAL A 18 6.36 -8.15 -26.63
C VAL A 18 6.65 -6.95 -27.52
N GLU A 19 7.34 -7.17 -28.66
CA GLU A 19 7.62 -6.13 -29.64
C GLU A 19 6.34 -5.52 -30.20
N GLU A 20 5.36 -6.35 -30.56
CA GLU A 20 4.07 -5.88 -31.04
C GLU A 20 3.34 -5.04 -29.98
N SER A 21 3.35 -5.50 -28.72
CA SER A 21 2.72 -4.79 -27.59
C SER A 21 3.39 -3.46 -27.29
N LEU A 22 4.74 -3.40 -27.32
CA LEU A 22 5.50 -2.17 -27.15
C LEU A 22 5.26 -1.20 -28.32
N CYS A 23 5.21 -1.69 -29.55
CA CYS A 23 4.88 -0.87 -30.71
C CYS A 23 3.52 -0.16 -30.57
N ARG A 24 2.52 -0.82 -29.96
CA ARG A 24 1.19 -0.21 -29.68
C ARG A 24 1.26 0.98 -28.73
N CYS A 25 2.23 1.00 -27.82
CA CYS A 25 2.40 2.07 -26.84
C CYS A 25 3.53 3.06 -27.19
N GLY A 26 4.07 3.02 -28.42
CA GLY A 26 5.13 3.94 -28.87
C GLY A 26 6.56 3.47 -28.62
N GLY A 27 6.77 2.16 -28.49
CA GLY A 27 8.08 1.57 -28.19
C GLY A 27 8.49 1.80 -26.73
N ILE A 28 9.79 1.64 -26.45
CA ILE A 28 10.35 1.87 -25.12
C ILE A 28 10.14 3.32 -24.67
N THR A 29 10.33 4.29 -25.58
CA THR A 29 10.12 5.71 -25.29
C THR A 29 8.68 5.97 -24.85
N GLY A 30 7.70 5.49 -25.61
CA GLY A 30 6.30 5.67 -25.26
C GLY A 30 5.88 4.90 -24.00
N LEU A 31 6.55 3.78 -23.67
CA LEU A 31 6.39 3.11 -22.38
C LEU A 31 6.91 3.97 -21.22
N VAL A 32 8.13 4.52 -21.34
CA VAL A 32 8.74 5.38 -20.32
C VAL A 32 7.89 6.63 -20.06
N GLU A 33 7.34 7.25 -21.12
CA GLU A 33 6.44 8.40 -21.01
C GLU A 33 5.13 8.10 -20.26
N GLN A 34 4.70 6.85 -20.23
CA GLN A 34 3.49 6.40 -19.51
C GLN A 34 3.76 5.98 -18.07
N LEU A 35 5.02 5.76 -17.68
CA LEU A 35 5.36 5.38 -16.31
C LEU A 35 5.02 6.53 -15.34
N PRO A 36 4.47 6.23 -14.16
CA PRO A 36 4.40 7.22 -13.09
C PRO A 36 5.79 7.73 -12.75
N ARG A 37 5.88 8.98 -12.32
CA ARG A 37 7.15 9.56 -11.85
C ARG A 37 7.68 8.77 -10.65
N ASP A 38 9.00 8.73 -10.50
CA ASP A 38 9.67 7.99 -9.43
C ASP A 38 9.19 8.40 -8.04
N GLU A 39 8.83 9.67 -7.81
CA GLU A 39 8.30 10.10 -6.52
C GLU A 39 6.95 9.45 -6.18
N ALA A 40 6.10 9.22 -7.19
CA ALA A 40 4.84 8.51 -7.01
C ALA A 40 5.08 7.03 -6.71
N LEU A 41 6.04 6.41 -7.39
CA LEU A 41 6.43 5.02 -7.15
C LEU A 41 7.04 4.83 -5.76
N GLU A 42 7.87 5.75 -5.29
CA GLU A 42 8.43 5.71 -3.92
C GLU A 42 7.35 5.87 -2.85
N ARG A 43 6.37 6.75 -3.10
CA ARG A 43 5.21 6.89 -2.22
C ARG A 43 4.43 5.59 -2.11
N GLU A 44 4.10 4.95 -3.23
CA GLU A 44 3.39 3.65 -3.22
C GLU A 44 4.24 2.55 -2.58
N SER A 45 5.54 2.51 -2.86
CA SER A 45 6.48 1.58 -2.21
C SER A 45 6.49 1.75 -0.69
N SER A 46 6.44 2.99 -0.18
CA SER A 46 6.33 3.25 1.26
C SER A 46 5.05 2.67 1.88
N ILE A 47 3.91 2.78 1.18
CA ILE A 47 2.63 2.23 1.60
C ILE A 47 2.67 0.70 1.57
N HIS A 48 3.17 0.10 0.49
CA HIS A 48 3.33 -1.35 0.40
C HIS A 48 4.24 -1.91 1.49
N ARG A 49 5.37 -1.24 1.77
CA ARG A 49 6.24 -1.58 2.90
C ARG A 49 5.52 -1.44 4.24
N ALA A 50 4.56 -0.52 4.37
CA ALA A 50 3.69 -0.40 5.55
C ALA A 50 2.79 -1.63 5.75
N LEU A 51 2.24 -2.14 4.65
CA LEU A 51 1.26 -3.23 4.62
C LEU A 51 1.89 -4.62 4.68
N ALA A 52 3.17 -4.76 4.31
CA ALA A 52 3.88 -6.05 4.24
C ALA A 52 4.24 -6.67 5.60
N ASP A 53 3.58 -6.27 6.70
CA ASP A 53 3.80 -6.83 8.04
C ASP A 53 2.48 -7.28 8.66
N PRO A 54 2.38 -8.52 9.15
CA PRO A 54 1.14 -9.06 9.70
C PRO A 54 0.59 -8.30 10.92
N LEU A 55 1.44 -7.74 11.78
CA LEU A 55 0.98 -6.99 12.95
C LEU A 55 0.34 -5.67 12.54
N ARG A 56 0.92 -4.96 11.57
CA ARG A 56 0.34 -3.75 10.99
C ARG A 56 -0.99 -4.04 10.30
N LEU A 57 -1.10 -5.14 9.55
CA LEU A 57 -2.38 -5.56 8.97
C LEU A 57 -3.42 -5.87 10.05
N LYS A 58 -3.03 -6.51 11.15
CA LYS A 58 -3.92 -6.78 12.29
C LYS A 58 -4.39 -5.50 12.98
N ILE A 59 -3.51 -4.50 13.13
CA ILE A 59 -3.87 -3.17 13.63
C ILE A 59 -4.90 -2.50 12.71
N LEU A 60 -4.64 -2.49 11.40
CA LEU A 60 -5.57 -1.92 10.42
C LEU A 60 -6.92 -2.64 10.44
N ALA A 61 -6.94 -3.97 10.58
CA ALA A 61 -8.16 -4.75 10.72
C ALA A 61 -8.99 -4.35 11.95
N MET A 62 -8.34 -4.21 13.10
CA MET A 62 -9.00 -3.74 14.33
C MET A 62 -9.55 -2.32 14.17
N LEU A 63 -8.78 -1.42 13.57
CA LEU A 63 -9.19 -0.03 13.34
C LEU A 63 -10.25 0.13 12.25
N ALA A 64 -10.40 -0.86 11.36
CA ALA A 64 -11.49 -0.93 10.40
C ALA A 64 -12.84 -1.27 11.07
N ILE A 65 -12.81 -1.94 12.22
CA ILE A 65 -14.02 -2.24 13.01
C ILE A 65 -14.44 -0.99 13.78
N GLN A 66 -13.50 -0.37 14.51
CA GLN A 66 -13.76 0.86 15.27
C GLN A 66 -12.46 1.60 15.64
N PRO A 67 -12.53 2.90 15.97
CA PRO A 67 -11.41 3.62 16.60
C PRO A 67 -11.02 3.01 17.95
N LEU A 68 -9.72 2.91 18.24
CA LEU A 68 -9.21 2.26 19.45
C LEU A 68 -8.07 3.05 20.09
N CYS A 69 -7.99 3.01 21.43
CA CYS A 69 -6.82 3.48 22.15
C CYS A 69 -5.69 2.43 22.13
N VAL A 70 -4.47 2.86 22.45
CA VAL A 70 -3.29 1.99 22.52
C VAL A 70 -3.47 0.80 23.47
N CYS A 71 -4.22 0.97 24.56
CA CYS A 71 -4.42 -0.08 25.56
C CYS A 71 -5.19 -1.27 25.01
N VAL A 72 -6.24 -1.03 24.22
CA VAL A 72 -7.03 -2.10 23.60
C VAL A 72 -6.20 -2.81 22.55
N ILE A 73 -5.50 -2.06 21.69
CA ILE A 73 -4.62 -2.64 20.66
C ILE A 73 -3.55 -3.52 21.30
N LYS A 74 -2.92 -3.05 22.39
CA LYS A 74 -1.93 -3.82 23.14
C LYS A 74 -2.52 -5.10 23.73
N ALA A 75 -3.68 -5.02 24.36
CA ALA A 75 -4.34 -6.16 24.98
C ALA A 75 -4.65 -7.27 23.96
N VAL A 76 -5.02 -6.91 22.73
CA VAL A 76 -5.30 -7.88 21.66
C VAL A 76 -4.01 -8.46 21.06
N LEU A 77 -2.94 -7.67 20.93
CA LEU A 77 -1.70 -8.11 20.28
C LEU A 77 -0.73 -8.82 21.22
N GLY A 78 -0.75 -8.53 22.52
CA GLY A 78 0.16 -9.12 23.50
C GLY A 78 1.64 -8.79 23.26
N ILE A 79 1.94 -7.63 22.65
CA ILE A 79 3.30 -7.21 22.30
C ILE A 79 3.84 -6.12 23.23
N ALA A 80 5.17 -5.96 23.24
CA ALA A 80 5.84 -4.88 23.97
C ALA A 80 5.46 -3.49 23.46
N ASP A 81 5.48 -2.50 24.35
CA ASP A 81 5.06 -1.12 24.06
C ASP A 81 5.94 -0.43 23.00
N SER A 82 7.25 -0.68 23.03
CA SER A 82 8.19 -0.17 22.02
C SER A 82 7.86 -0.69 20.62
N LYS A 83 7.51 -1.98 20.52
CA LYS A 83 7.13 -2.62 19.25
C LYS A 83 5.79 -2.09 18.74
N LEU A 84 4.79 -1.97 19.61
CA LEU A 84 3.50 -1.40 19.25
C LEU A 84 3.65 0.06 18.77
N SER A 85 4.40 0.87 19.52
CA SER A 85 4.65 2.27 19.18
C SER A 85 5.34 2.42 17.83
N TYR A 86 6.30 1.54 17.52
CA TYR A 86 6.93 1.49 16.20
C TYR A 86 5.90 1.23 15.08
N HIS A 87 5.06 0.20 15.22
CA HIS A 87 4.05 -0.12 14.20
C HIS A 87 3.04 1.02 14.00
N LEU A 88 2.55 1.62 15.09
CA LEU A 88 1.64 2.79 15.03
C LEU A 88 2.32 4.00 14.38
N SER A 89 3.59 4.25 14.69
CA SER A 89 4.36 5.34 14.08
C SER A 89 4.52 5.15 12.57
N VAL A 90 4.85 3.93 12.12
CA VAL A 90 4.99 3.65 10.69
C VAL A 90 3.66 3.84 9.97
N LEU A 91 2.56 3.27 10.49
CA LEU A 91 1.24 3.42 9.89
C LEU A 91 0.81 4.90 9.83
N LYS A 92 1.07 5.68 10.88
CA LYS A 92 0.77 7.11 10.94
C LYS A 92 1.62 7.91 9.93
N LYS A 93 2.91 7.62 9.82
CA LYS A 93 3.82 8.27 8.84
C LYS A 93 3.39 8.02 7.39
N THR A 94 2.85 6.84 7.11
CA THR A 94 2.31 6.51 5.78
C THR A 94 0.90 7.06 5.55
N GLY A 95 0.31 7.75 6.53
CA GLY A 95 -1.01 8.34 6.42
C GLY A 95 -2.17 7.32 6.41
N LEU A 96 -1.92 6.06 6.80
CA LEU A 96 -2.95 5.02 6.84
C LEU A 96 -3.84 5.13 8.08
N ILE A 97 -3.28 5.63 9.18
CA ILE A 97 -4.01 5.89 10.43
C ILE A 97 -3.77 7.32 10.90
N THR A 98 -4.72 7.83 11.67
CA THR A 98 -4.55 9.05 12.46
C THR A 98 -4.69 8.71 13.95
N GLY A 99 -4.25 9.63 14.81
CA GLY A 99 -4.41 9.52 16.25
C GLY A 99 -4.75 10.88 16.85
N GLU A 100 -5.87 10.96 17.54
CA GLU A 100 -6.41 12.17 18.16
C GLU A 100 -6.37 12.06 19.68
N ALA A 101 -5.97 13.15 20.35
CA ALA A 101 -5.94 13.20 21.81
C ALA A 101 -7.36 13.40 22.35
N GLN A 102 -7.78 12.53 23.25
CA GLN A 102 -9.06 12.59 23.96
C GLN A 102 -8.79 12.38 25.46
N GLY A 103 -8.68 13.50 26.19
CA GLY A 103 -8.26 13.49 27.59
C GLY A 103 -6.87 12.87 27.74
N ASN A 104 -6.79 11.79 28.52
CA ASN A 104 -5.53 11.10 28.81
C ASN A 104 -5.15 10.06 27.75
N TRP A 105 -5.95 9.91 26.70
CA TRP A 105 -5.80 8.86 25.71
C TRP A 105 -5.53 9.42 24.32
N ILE A 106 -4.85 8.63 23.49
CA ILE A 106 -4.82 8.83 22.05
C ILE A 106 -5.69 7.75 21.42
N ILE A 107 -6.71 8.18 20.67
CA ILE A 107 -7.61 7.30 19.94
C ILE A 107 -7.13 7.25 18.49
N TYR A 108 -6.79 6.05 18.02
CA TYR A 108 -6.38 5.81 16.64
C TYR A 108 -7.57 5.41 15.79
N SER A 109 -7.59 5.85 14.54
CA SER A 109 -8.61 5.51 13.56
C SER A 109 -8.01 5.39 12.15
N LEU A 110 -8.69 4.69 11.25
CA LEU A 110 -8.31 4.68 9.84
C LEU A 110 -8.54 6.06 9.21
N THR A 111 -7.59 6.51 8.41
CA THR A 111 -7.81 7.63 7.49
C THR A 111 -8.64 7.18 6.29
N GLU A 112 -9.04 8.12 5.45
CA GLU A 112 -9.68 7.79 4.17
C GLU A 112 -8.78 6.95 3.26
N MET A 113 -7.48 7.27 3.24
CA MET A 113 -6.48 6.46 2.53
C MET A 113 -6.38 5.05 3.14
N GLY A 114 -6.33 4.94 4.47
CA GLY A 114 -6.31 3.66 5.17
C GLY A 114 -7.52 2.79 4.83
N ARG A 115 -8.72 3.37 4.80
CA ARG A 115 -9.96 2.68 4.39
C ARG A 115 -9.90 2.18 2.95
N ARG A 116 -9.47 3.01 2.00
CA ARG A 116 -9.35 2.64 0.59
C ARG A 116 -8.38 1.47 0.38
N VAL A 117 -7.24 1.51 1.08
CA VAL A 117 -6.21 0.47 1.01
C VAL A 117 -6.67 -0.84 1.66
N TRP A 118 -7.33 -0.76 2.82
CA TRP A 118 -7.83 -1.93 3.56
C TRP A 118 -8.97 -2.67 2.81
N THR A 119 -9.95 -1.92 2.30
CA THR A 119 -11.18 -2.47 1.69
C THR A 119 -10.91 -3.34 0.46
N ARG A 120 -9.76 -3.16 -0.20
CA ARG A 120 -9.48 -3.77 -1.50
C ARG A 120 -9.11 -5.26 -1.44
N ARG A 121 -8.84 -5.86 -0.26
CA ARG A 121 -8.23 -7.21 -0.19
C ARG A 121 -8.68 -8.17 0.92
N ILE A 122 -9.20 -7.71 2.07
CA ILE A 122 -9.48 -8.59 3.22
C ILE A 122 -10.96 -8.53 3.66
N ARG A 123 -11.87 -8.95 2.77
CA ARG A 123 -13.26 -9.29 3.15
C ARG A 123 -13.53 -10.81 3.15
N ALA A 124 -12.55 -11.63 2.77
CA ALA A 124 -12.78 -13.05 2.46
C ALA A 124 -12.31 -14.06 3.53
N ALA A 125 -11.89 -13.64 4.73
CA ALA A 125 -11.43 -14.60 5.74
C ALA A 125 -11.91 -14.21 7.15
N GLY A 126 -13.04 -14.78 7.57
CA GLY A 126 -13.33 -15.03 8.99
C GLY A 126 -14.34 -14.10 9.66
N ASN A 127 -15.62 -14.34 9.40
CA ASN A 127 -16.64 -14.39 10.45
C ASN A 127 -17.61 -15.51 10.07
N GLN A 128 -17.31 -16.74 10.50
CA GLN A 128 -18.33 -17.77 10.51
C GLN A 128 -19.31 -17.43 11.62
N GLU A 129 -20.58 -17.41 11.23
CA GLU A 129 -21.75 -17.26 12.07
C GLU A 129 -21.67 -18.21 13.27
N LYS A 130 -21.89 -17.67 14.47
CA LYS A 130 -22.21 -18.50 15.63
C LYS A 130 -23.71 -18.76 15.57
N GLU A 131 -24.07 -20.02 15.33
CA GLU A 131 -25.37 -20.61 15.69
C GLU A 131 -25.26 -21.25 17.08
#